data_AF-A0A853IL53-F1
#
_entry.id   AF-A0A853IL53-F1
#
_cell.length_a   1.000
_cell.length_b   1.000
_cell.length_c   1.000
_cell.angle_alpha   90.00
_cell.angle_beta   90.00
_cell.angle_gamma   90.00
#
_symmetry.space_group_name_H-M   'P 1'
#
loop_
_entity.id
_entity.type
_entity.pdbx_description
1 polymer ?
#
loop_
_entity_poly.entity_id
_entity_poly.type
_entity_poly.pdbx_seq_one_letter_code
_entity_poly.pdbx_strand_id
1 'polypeptide(L)' 'MTESNNFASAEQIRKEVACLFKPPRRLTVTQAIEESLWIPGAAGSSQPWTTDAIPYLVEVLNCLNQRDYES' A
#
# COMPACT_ATOMS: atom_id res chain seq x y z
N MET A 1 -32.35 26.37 -28.72
CA MET A 1 -32.10 26.90 -27.37
C MET A 1 -32.69 25.91 -26.36
N THR A 2 -31.94 24.84 -26.06
CA THR A 2 -32.25 23.89 -24.99
C THR A 2 -30.92 23.37 -24.48
N GLU A 3 -30.32 24.06 -23.51
CA GLU A 3 -29.22 23.51 -22.74
C GLU A 3 -29.81 22.48 -21.77
N SER A 4 -29.73 21.21 -22.16
CA SER A 4 -30.06 20.08 -21.31
C SER A 4 -29.03 20.04 -20.18
N ASN A 5 -29.46 20.42 -18.98
CA ASN A 5 -28.65 20.48 -17.77
C ASN A 5 -28.15 19.08 -17.38
N ASN A 6 -27.04 18.63 -17.99
CA ASN A 6 -26.54 17.25 -17.91
C ASN A 6 -25.39 17.09 -16.89
N PHE A 7 -25.11 18.11 -16.08
CA PHE A 7 -24.00 18.12 -15.12
C PHE A 7 -24.40 17.63 -13.71
N ALA A 8 -25.63 17.13 -13.52
CA ALA A 8 -26.18 16.81 -12.20
C ALA A 8 -26.72 15.38 -12.06
N SER A 9 -26.39 14.46 -12.98
CA SER A 9 -26.78 13.06 -12.81
C SER A 9 -26.02 12.44 -11.63
N ALA A 10 -26.74 12.04 -10.60
CA ALA A 10 -26.16 11.38 -9.43
C ALA A 10 -25.38 10.10 -9.80
N GLU A 11 -25.71 9.46 -10.92
CA GLU A 11 -24.95 8.32 -11.43
C GLU A 11 -23.55 8.69 -11.92
N GLN A 12 -23.43 9.82 -12.62
CA GLN A 12 -22.14 10.33 -13.12
C GLN A 12 -21.21 10.66 -11.95
N ILE A 13 -21.74 11.37 -10.94
CA ILE A 13 -21.00 11.74 -9.73
C ILE A 13 -20.50 10.49 -8.99
N ARG A 14 -21.34 9.44 -8.85
CA ARG A 14 -20.92 8.19 -8.19
C ARG A 14 -19.80 7.48 -8.94
N LYS A 15 -19.82 7.47 -10.28
CA LYS A 15 -18.75 6.87 -11.09
C LYS A 15 -17.45 7.67 -11.01
N GLU A 16 -17.54 9.00 -11.05
CA GLU A 16 -16.37 9.89 -10.87
C GLU A 16 -15.75 9.72 -9.48
N VAL A 17 -16.57 9.64 -8.43
CA VAL A 17 -16.11 9.38 -7.05
C VAL A 17 -15.53 7.98 -6.91
N ALA A 18 -16.12 6.96 -7.57
CA ALA A 18 -15.59 5.60 -7.55
C ALA A 18 -14.16 5.52 -8.13
N CYS A 19 -13.85 6.33 -9.15
CA CYS A 19 -12.50 6.41 -9.73
C CYS A 19 -11.45 7.01 -8.77
N LEU A 20 -11.86 7.74 -7.73
CA LEU A 20 -10.94 8.25 -6.70
C LEU A 20 -10.44 7.13 -5.77
N PHE A 21 -11.19 6.03 -5.66
CA PHE A 21 -10.77 4.88 -4.88
C PHE A 21 -9.75 4.07 -5.68
N LYS A 22 -8.47 4.32 -5.41
CA LYS A 22 -7.39 3.49 -5.93
C LYS A 22 -7.54 2.08 -5.35
N PRO A 23 -7.44 1.02 -6.19
CA PRO A 23 -7.40 -0.34 -5.69
C PRO A 23 -6.31 -0.47 -4.61
N PRO A 24 -6.57 -1.24 -3.53
CA PRO A 24 -5.57 -1.44 -2.49
C PRO A 24 -4.28 -1.98 -3.11
N ARG A 25 -3.15 -1.33 -2.83
CA ARG A 25 -1.84 -1.80 -3.29
C ARG A 25 -1.57 -3.17 -2.65
N ARG A 26 -1.44 -4.21 -3.46
CA ARG A 26 -0.99 -5.53 -2.99
C ARG A 26 0.54 -5.50 -2.83
N LEU A 27 0.98 -5.11 -1.64
CA LEU A 27 2.37 -5.19 -1.23
C LEU A 27 2.56 -6.38 -0.29
N THR A 28 3.72 -7.01 -0.39
CA THR A 28 4.20 -7.93 0.65
C THR A 28 4.59 -7.13 1.89
N VAL A 29 4.65 -7.78 3.05
CA VAL A 29 5.01 -7.09 4.31
C VAL A 29 6.42 -6.52 4.23
N THR A 30 7.35 -7.28 3.65
CA THR A 30 8.72 -6.84 3.39
C THR A 30 8.76 -5.56 2.55
N GLN A 31 7.97 -5.47 1.47
CA GLN A 31 7.93 -4.27 0.62
C GLN A 31 7.39 -3.04 1.36
N ALA A 32 6.36 -3.21 2.20
CA ALA A 32 5.84 -2.12 3.00
C ALA A 32 6.86 -1.62 4.04
N ILE A 33 7.66 -2.54 4.60
CA ILE A 33 8.72 -2.24 5.54
C ILE A 33 9.86 -1.48 4.85
N GLU A 34 10.31 -1.86 3.65
CA GLU A 34 11.34 -1.09 2.92
C GLU A 34 10.90 0.36 2.64
N GLU A 35 9.62 0.58 2.36
CA GLU A 35 9.08 1.93 2.11
C GLU A 35 8.99 2.79 3.39
N SER A 36 8.85 2.17 4.57
CA SER A 36 8.43 2.88 5.80
C SER A 36 9.41 2.80 6.96
N LEU A 37 10.24 1.76 7.02
CA LEU A 37 11.08 1.47 8.18
C LEU A 37 12.49 2.03 8.02
N TRP A 38 12.94 2.67 9.09
CA TRP A 38 14.29 3.19 9.25
C TRP A 38 14.97 2.54 10.46
N ILE A 39 16.22 2.13 10.30
CA ILE A 39 17.03 1.48 11.33
C ILE A 39 18.13 2.44 11.77
N PRO A 40 18.50 2.47 13.07
CA PRO A 40 19.73 3.13 13.50
C PRO A 40 20.95 2.51 12.80
N GLY A 41 21.65 3.32 12.02
CA GLY A 41 22.91 3.01 11.38
C GLY A 41 24.11 3.36 12.24
N ALA A 42 25.30 3.20 11.66
CA ALA A 42 26.55 3.55 12.32
C ALA A 42 26.63 5.05 12.64
N ALA A 43 27.33 5.40 13.72
CA ALA A 43 27.61 6.78 14.13
C ALA A 43 26.35 7.67 14.31
N GLY A 44 25.22 7.08 14.71
CA GLY A 44 23.97 7.82 14.96
C GLY A 44 23.24 8.25 13.70
N SER A 45 23.63 7.74 12.52
CA SER A 45 22.86 7.90 11.29
C SER A 45 21.60 7.03 11.31
N SER A 46 20.61 7.36 10.47
CA SER A 46 19.44 6.52 10.23
C SER A 46 19.49 6.04 8.78
N GLN A 47 19.31 4.75 8.56
CA GLN A 47 19.37 4.12 7.24
C GLN A 47 18.05 3.39 6.94
N PRO A 48 17.59 3.41 5.68
CA PRO A 48 16.40 2.68 5.32
C PRO A 48 16.63 1.18 5.53
N TRP A 49 15.62 0.48 6.06
CA TRP A 49 15.66 -0.98 6.14
C TRP A 49 15.65 -1.57 4.72
N THR A 50 16.47 -2.59 4.50
CA THR A 50 16.54 -3.31 3.23
C THR A 50 16.47 -4.81 3.48
N THR A 51 15.86 -5.54 2.55
CA THR A 51 15.76 -7.02 2.59
C THR A 51 17.13 -7.70 2.77
N ASP A 52 18.19 -7.10 2.21
CA ASP A 52 19.57 -7.60 2.31
C ASP A 52 20.19 -7.46 3.71
N ALA A 53 19.70 -6.51 4.52
CA ALA A 53 20.24 -6.27 5.85
C ALA A 53 19.94 -7.45 6.80
N ILE A 54 18.76 -8.07 6.68
CA ILE A 54 18.32 -9.15 7.56
C ILE A 54 17.53 -10.21 6.76
N PRO A 55 18.21 -11.00 5.92
CA PRO A 55 17.56 -11.88 4.95
C PRO A 55 16.71 -12.99 5.59
N TYR A 56 17.04 -13.43 6.81
CA TYR A 56 16.29 -14.46 7.51
C TYR A 56 14.90 -14.03 8.00
N LEU A 57 14.64 -12.72 8.11
CA LEU A 57 13.32 -12.21 8.52
C LEU A 57 12.33 -12.14 7.35
N VAL A 58 12.81 -12.19 6.11
CA VAL A 58 12.02 -11.90 4.91
C VAL A 58 10.87 -12.90 4.75
N GLU A 59 11.17 -14.19 4.87
CA GLU A 59 10.16 -15.25 4.80
C GLU A 59 9.14 -15.12 5.93
N VAL A 60 9.62 -14.99 7.17
CA VAL A 60 8.79 -14.86 8.37
C VAL A 60 7.82 -13.68 8.26
N LEU A 61 8.30 -12.53 7.82
CA LEU A 61 7.49 -11.32 7.64
C LEU A 61 6.43 -11.52 6.56
N ASN A 62 6.74 -12.23 5.49
CA ASN A 62 5.78 -12.48 4.41
C ASN A 62 4.72 -13.52 4.80
N CYS A 63 5.06 -14.48 5.65
CA CYS A 63 4.09 -15.42 6.21
C CYS A 63 3.00 -14.72 7.05
N LEU A 64 3.25 -13.54 7.63
CA LEU A 64 2.24 -12.79 8.39
C LEU A 64 1.02 -12.38 7.53
N ASN A 65 1.21 -12.25 6.22
CA ASN A 65 0.12 -11.92 5.30
C ASN A 65 -0.56 -13.16 4.71
N GLN A 66 0.01 -14.36 4.96
CA GLN A 66 -0.57 -15.62 4.53
C GLN A 66 -1.64 -16.05 5.53
N ARG A 67 -2.79 -16.48 5.02
CA ARG A 67 -3.88 -17.05 5.84
C ARG A 67 -3.79 -18.57 5.99
N ASP A 68 -2.71 -19.16 5.51
CA ASP A 68 -2.51 -20.61 5.49
C ASP A 68 -2.43 -21.22 6.91
N TYR A 69 -2.27 -20.38 7.95
CA TYR A 69 -2.13 -20.78 9.35
C TYR A 69 -3.30 -20.34 10.25
N GLU A 70 -4.38 -19.79 9.71
CA GLU A 70 -5.62 -19.57 10.47
C GLU A 70 -6.42 -20.89 10.50
N SER A 71 -6.17 -21.73 11.51
CA SER A 71 -6.93 -22.96 11.79
C SER A 71 -8.21 -22.70 12.59
#